data_AF-A0A947CNQ6-F1
#
_entry.id   AF-A0A947CNQ6-F1
#
_cell.length_a   1.000
_cell.length_b   1.000
_cell.length_c   1.000
_cell.angle_alpha   90.00
_cell.angle_beta   90.00
_cell.angle_gamma   90.00
#
_symmetry.space_group_name_H-M   'P 1'
#
loop_
_entity.id
_entity.type
_entity.pdbx_description
1 polymer ?
#
loop_
_entity_poly.entity_id
_entity_poly.type
_entity_poly.pdbx_seq_one_letter_code
_entity_poly.pdbx_strand_id
1 'polypeptide(L)'
;MHCKSCNYALWNLAAGVCPECGTPFRPSDYDFVPNAVRFCCPHCDQSYYGTGERGHLVPESFECVSCGTMVAMDEMVLRPTEGVEPEATQADRMPWFEREHRGTVRAWLATVTAAMNRPSSLMRAVPPDVTSGQAWLFMYVTNVIFSIAGMILPGMLVAVLLAAAPSTFGGAALGRSVMMQALIVQAALLMLMALLPAIWAWGTHLLVGVGFPERAPMRRTFHAICYSVGPNCLTIVPFDCVRMAGRIWWAVAAILMLKQAHRCSGARATFAVLGSGLVVLIIGLAVIGAAVFATIRPALQSARLSMATGETQTMTQAIIDYAADHAGEGPVHALQLVTAQDLATGNFVSLDSDTDETQVPVADTTLAELALLSSNQRVVAIDAAREALPESTIAHRVGDFVFTYHGLDLSACDAGLWVLVLWPDPDGTAGPSAPSEVHIGHADGTVTTIPIENLPPALVAQNALRTAAGAAPLPDLATVRHGAPATP
;
A
#
# COMPACT_ATOMS: atom_id res chain seq x y z
N MET A 1 43.27 -9.95 -27.15
CA MET A 1 44.21 -9.01 -26.52
C MET A 1 44.35 -7.80 -27.44
N HIS A 2 43.87 -6.62 -27.02
CA HIS A 2 43.95 -5.39 -27.83
C HIS A 2 44.70 -4.29 -27.07
N CYS A 3 45.46 -3.45 -27.75
CA CYS A 3 46.17 -2.33 -27.13
C CYS A 3 45.18 -1.43 -26.38
N LYS A 4 45.45 -1.13 -25.11
CA LYS A 4 44.57 -0.28 -24.29
C LYS A 4 44.47 1.17 -24.79
N SER A 5 45.43 1.63 -25.61
CA SER A 5 45.45 3.00 -26.16
C SER A 5 44.80 3.11 -27.55
N CYS A 6 45.17 2.24 -28.50
CA CYS A 6 44.72 2.36 -29.90
C CYS A 6 43.82 1.21 -30.38
N ASN A 7 43.52 0.23 -29.51
CA ASN A 7 42.72 -0.95 -29.81
C ASN A 7 43.30 -1.88 -30.92
N TYR A 8 44.57 -1.75 -31.28
CA TYR A 8 45.25 -2.69 -32.20
C TYR A 8 45.36 -4.10 -31.60
N ALA A 9 45.16 -5.14 -32.41
CA ALA A 9 45.25 -6.53 -31.95
C ALA A 9 46.70 -6.95 -31.65
N LEU A 10 46.96 -7.43 -30.44
CA LEU A 10 48.31 -7.76 -29.96
C LEU A 10 48.62 -9.26 -29.99
N TRP A 11 47.93 -10.01 -30.84
CA TRP A 11 48.13 -11.46 -30.99
C TRP A 11 49.38 -11.76 -31.81
N ASN A 12 50.06 -12.87 -31.51
CA ASN A 12 51.29 -13.30 -32.18
C ASN A 12 52.45 -12.29 -32.09
N LEU A 13 52.40 -11.35 -31.15
CA LEU A 13 53.49 -10.43 -30.86
C LEU A 13 54.16 -10.82 -29.54
N ALA A 14 55.49 -10.72 -29.49
CA ALA A 14 56.20 -10.72 -28.22
C ALA A 14 55.78 -9.49 -27.41
N ALA A 15 55.71 -9.63 -26.09
CA ALA A 15 55.44 -8.50 -25.21
C ALA A 15 56.48 -7.38 -25.43
N GLY A 16 56.04 -6.13 -25.29
CA GLY A 16 56.89 -5.00 -25.64
C GLY A 16 56.06 -3.76 -25.92
N VAL A 17 56.22 -3.17 -27.10
CA VAL A 17 55.50 -1.96 -27.52
C VAL A 17 54.50 -2.28 -28.62
N CYS A 18 53.31 -1.66 -28.55
CA CYS A 18 52.32 -1.76 -29.61
C CYS A 18 52.90 -1.18 -30.90
N PRO A 19 52.89 -1.92 -32.03
CA PRO A 19 53.51 -1.45 -33.27
C PRO A 19 52.84 -0.21 -33.86
N GLU A 20 51.55 0.02 -33.56
CA GLU A 20 50.80 1.16 -34.08
C GLU A 20 51.00 2.46 -33.29
N CYS A 21 51.05 2.37 -31.96
CA CYS A 21 51.05 3.57 -31.11
C CYS A 21 52.22 3.67 -30.13
N GLY A 22 53.12 2.69 -30.12
CA GLY A 22 54.28 2.63 -29.22
C GLY A 22 53.95 2.40 -27.74
N THR A 23 52.67 2.29 -27.37
CA THR A 23 52.27 2.05 -25.98
C THR A 23 52.81 0.70 -25.49
N PRO A 24 53.54 0.64 -24.37
CA PRO A 24 54.02 -0.63 -23.83
C PRO A 24 52.85 -1.51 -23.39
N PHE A 25 53.00 -2.83 -23.53
CA PHE A 25 52.02 -3.80 -23.11
C PHE A 25 52.68 -5.07 -22.58
N ARG A 26 52.05 -5.69 -21.59
CA ARG A 26 52.45 -7.01 -21.07
C ARG A 26 51.24 -7.96 -21.02
N PRO A 27 51.44 -9.27 -21.24
CA PRO A 27 50.43 -10.30 -21.02
C PRO A 27 49.69 -10.18 -19.68
N SER A 28 50.40 -9.92 -18.57
CA SER A 28 49.83 -9.73 -17.24
C SER A 28 48.83 -8.56 -17.13
N ASP A 29 48.90 -7.60 -18.05
CA ASP A 29 48.03 -6.42 -18.07
C ASP A 29 46.60 -6.74 -18.54
N TYR A 30 46.36 -7.94 -19.05
CA TYR A 30 45.10 -8.36 -19.65
C TYR A 30 44.49 -9.53 -18.92
N ASP A 31 43.17 -9.52 -18.77
CA ASP A 31 42.43 -10.66 -18.23
C ASP A 31 41.89 -11.53 -19.36
N PHE A 32 42.05 -12.84 -19.20
CA PHE A 32 41.60 -13.82 -20.17
C PHE A 32 40.57 -14.77 -19.54
N VAL A 33 39.72 -15.34 -20.39
CA VAL A 33 38.93 -16.52 -19.99
C VAL A 33 39.90 -17.68 -19.74
N PRO A 34 39.81 -18.40 -18.60
CA PRO A 34 40.69 -19.54 -18.33
C PRO A 34 40.68 -20.56 -19.48
N ASN A 35 41.86 -21.03 -19.86
CA ASN A 35 42.13 -21.94 -20.99
C ASN A 35 41.82 -21.38 -22.39
N ALA A 36 41.38 -20.13 -22.54
CA ALA A 36 41.08 -19.54 -23.85
C ALA A 36 42.32 -19.01 -24.59
N VAL A 37 43.44 -18.86 -23.88
CA VAL A 37 44.71 -18.36 -24.43
C VAL A 37 45.82 -19.38 -24.19
N ARG A 38 46.62 -19.59 -25.23
CA ARG A 38 47.92 -20.26 -25.13
C ARG A 38 49.03 -19.22 -25.03
N PHE A 39 49.89 -19.41 -24.06
CA PHE A 39 51.13 -18.69 -23.85
C PHE A 39 52.23 -19.54 -24.48
N CYS A 40 52.83 -19.07 -25.57
CA CYS A 40 53.85 -19.78 -26.31
C CYS A 40 55.24 -19.33 -25.86
N CYS A 41 56.10 -20.29 -25.51
CA CYS A 41 57.50 -20.03 -25.15
C CYS A 41 58.20 -19.27 -26.29
N PRO A 42 58.87 -18.13 -26.02
CA PRO A 42 59.50 -17.34 -27.07
C PRO A 42 60.69 -18.04 -27.76
N HIS A 43 61.24 -19.10 -27.14
CA HIS A 43 62.41 -19.82 -27.65
C HIS A 43 62.06 -21.05 -28.50
N CYS A 44 60.96 -21.75 -28.21
CA CYS A 44 60.61 -23.01 -28.88
C CYS A 44 59.12 -23.18 -29.24
N ASP A 45 58.28 -22.15 -29.03
CA ASP A 45 56.84 -22.14 -29.33
C ASP A 45 55.99 -23.16 -28.53
N GLN A 46 56.57 -23.83 -27.52
CA GLN A 46 55.83 -24.71 -26.60
C GLN A 46 54.69 -23.94 -25.94
N SER A 47 53.47 -24.48 -26.04
CA SER A 47 52.25 -23.84 -25.57
C SER A 47 51.91 -24.23 -24.13
N TYR A 48 51.47 -23.24 -23.35
CA TYR A 48 50.96 -23.39 -21.99
C TYR A 48 49.61 -22.68 -21.88
N TYR A 49 48.70 -23.17 -21.05
CA TYR A 49 47.36 -22.61 -20.94
C TYR A 49 47.17 -21.88 -19.62
N GLY A 50 46.60 -20.68 -19.68
CA GLY A 50 46.30 -19.90 -18.49
C GLY A 50 45.13 -20.49 -17.70
N THR A 51 45.44 -21.23 -16.64
CA THR A 51 44.47 -21.91 -15.77
C THR A 51 44.10 -21.10 -14.53
N GLY A 52 44.80 -19.99 -14.26
CA GLY A 52 44.51 -19.11 -13.13
C GLY A 52 43.15 -18.42 -13.23
N GLU A 53 42.65 -17.83 -12.13
CA GLU A 53 41.34 -17.18 -12.10
C GLU A 53 41.19 -16.03 -13.14
N ARG A 54 42.31 -15.39 -13.50
CA ARG A 54 42.39 -14.32 -14.53
C ARG A 54 42.74 -14.85 -15.93
N GLY A 55 42.75 -16.18 -16.12
CA GLY A 55 43.25 -16.84 -17.31
C GLY A 55 44.77 -16.65 -17.52
N HIS A 56 45.50 -16.48 -16.42
CA HIS A 56 46.97 -16.33 -16.38
C HIS A 56 47.65 -17.68 -16.09
N LEU A 57 48.96 -17.76 -16.37
CA LEU A 57 49.77 -18.91 -16.00
C LEU A 57 49.98 -18.96 -14.48
N VAL A 58 49.98 -20.17 -13.92
CA VAL A 58 50.29 -20.42 -12.51
C VAL A 58 51.26 -21.61 -12.45
N PRO A 59 52.55 -21.41 -12.11
CA PRO A 59 53.20 -20.13 -11.75
C PRO A 59 53.39 -19.17 -12.95
N GLU A 60 53.61 -17.88 -12.66
CA GLU A 60 53.85 -16.85 -13.69
C GLU A 60 55.24 -16.95 -14.35
N SER A 61 56.19 -17.67 -13.74
CA SER A 61 57.52 -17.93 -14.28
C SER A 61 57.92 -19.38 -14.00
N PHE A 62 58.50 -20.06 -15.00
CA PHE A 62 58.89 -21.47 -14.89
C PHE A 62 59.91 -21.85 -15.97
N GLU A 63 60.53 -23.02 -15.81
CA GLU A 63 61.42 -23.60 -16.81
C GLU A 63 60.60 -24.30 -17.91
N CYS A 64 60.80 -23.90 -19.17
CA CYS A 64 60.06 -24.47 -20.30
C CYS A 64 60.37 -25.96 -20.46
N VAL A 65 59.33 -26.81 -20.45
CA VAL A 65 59.48 -28.28 -20.49
C VAL A 65 60.09 -28.81 -21.79
N SER A 66 60.09 -28.01 -22.86
CA SER A 66 60.61 -28.41 -24.16
C SER A 66 62.07 -28.00 -24.37
N CYS A 67 62.47 -26.80 -23.93
CA CYS A 67 63.80 -26.25 -24.21
C CYS A 67 64.66 -25.98 -22.95
N GLY A 68 64.13 -26.17 -21.74
CA GLY A 68 64.84 -25.95 -20.48
C GLY A 68 65.16 -24.47 -20.17
N THR A 69 64.69 -23.53 -20.98
CA THR A 69 64.94 -22.10 -20.72
C THR A 69 63.91 -21.56 -19.73
N MET A 70 64.37 -20.77 -18.76
CA MET A 70 63.48 -20.05 -17.83
C MET A 70 62.67 -19.02 -18.62
N VAL A 71 61.34 -19.06 -18.49
CA VAL A 71 60.42 -18.14 -19.18
C VAL A 71 59.49 -17.49 -18.17
N ALA A 72 59.23 -16.20 -18.36
CA ALA A 72 58.18 -15.47 -17.65
C ALA A 72 56.95 -15.28 -18.55
N MET A 73 55.74 -15.31 -17.97
CA MET A 73 54.48 -15.08 -18.68
C MET A 73 54.50 -13.81 -19.54
N ASP A 74 55.15 -12.76 -19.02
CA ASP A 74 55.26 -11.48 -19.69
C ASP A 74 56.25 -11.44 -20.86
N GLU A 75 57.00 -12.51 -21.12
CA GLU A 75 57.90 -12.63 -22.28
C GLU A 75 57.31 -13.51 -23.38
N MET A 76 56.18 -14.16 -23.11
CA MET A 76 55.59 -15.18 -23.97
C MET A 76 54.73 -14.56 -25.08
N VAL A 77 54.64 -15.26 -26.21
CA VAL A 77 53.78 -14.87 -27.32
C VAL A 77 52.39 -15.44 -27.08
N LEU A 78 51.36 -14.58 -27.09
CA LEU A 78 49.99 -15.03 -26.85
C LEU A 78 49.31 -15.36 -28.16
N ARG A 79 48.62 -16.50 -28.16
CA ARG A 79 47.72 -16.89 -29.24
C ARG A 79 46.40 -17.40 -28.65
N PRO A 80 45.27 -17.26 -29.35
CA PRO A 80 44.05 -17.96 -28.95
C PRO A 80 44.29 -19.47 -28.95
N THR A 81 43.64 -20.19 -28.03
CA THR A 81 43.57 -21.66 -28.06
C THR A 81 42.95 -22.11 -29.38
N GLU A 82 43.36 -23.27 -29.89
CA GLU A 82 42.83 -23.80 -31.14
C GLU A 82 41.30 -23.93 -31.09
N GLY A 83 40.61 -23.40 -32.10
CA GLY A 83 39.14 -23.34 -32.15
C GLY A 83 38.49 -22.26 -31.29
N VAL A 84 39.26 -21.44 -30.57
CA VAL A 84 38.75 -20.28 -29.81
C VAL A 84 38.99 -18.99 -30.61
N GLU A 85 37.92 -18.28 -30.91
CA GLU A 85 38.02 -16.98 -31.57
C GLU A 85 38.75 -15.95 -30.67
N PRO A 86 39.58 -15.05 -31.23
CA PRO A 86 40.34 -14.08 -30.45
C PRO A 86 39.48 -13.22 -29.51
N GLU A 87 38.25 -12.89 -29.88
CA GLU A 87 37.30 -12.11 -29.07
C GLU A 87 36.80 -12.91 -27.87
N ALA A 88 36.63 -14.22 -28.00
CA ALA A 88 36.16 -15.11 -26.94
C ALA A 88 37.20 -15.30 -25.82
N THR A 89 38.44 -14.89 -26.06
CA THR A 89 39.51 -14.93 -25.06
C THR A 89 39.42 -13.80 -24.03
N GLN A 90 38.71 -12.71 -24.33
CA GLN A 90 38.65 -11.55 -23.44
C GLN A 90 37.79 -11.87 -22.22
N ALA A 91 38.29 -11.57 -21.02
CA ALA A 91 37.44 -11.62 -19.83
C ALA A 91 36.23 -10.70 -20.01
N ASP A 92 35.05 -11.18 -19.63
CA ASP A 92 33.83 -10.38 -19.63
C ASP A 92 34.05 -9.10 -18.80
N ARG A 93 33.84 -7.94 -19.41
CA ARG A 93 33.88 -6.65 -18.73
C ARG A 93 32.48 -6.08 -18.53
N MET A 94 32.25 -5.49 -17.36
CA MET A 94 30.96 -4.90 -17.01
C MET A 94 30.74 -3.60 -17.80
N PRO A 95 29.75 -3.54 -18.72
CA PRO A 95 29.61 -2.38 -19.61
C PRO A 95 29.43 -1.06 -18.86
N TRP A 96 28.80 -1.09 -17.68
CA TRP A 96 28.60 0.08 -16.81
C TRP A 96 29.90 0.76 -16.36
N PHE A 97 30.97 -0.01 -16.16
CA PHE A 97 32.28 0.54 -15.78
C PHE A 97 33.09 1.03 -16.98
N GLU A 98 32.68 0.68 -18.21
CA GLU A 98 33.32 1.15 -19.45
C GLU A 98 32.67 2.42 -20.03
N ARG A 99 31.91 3.16 -19.22
CA ARG A 99 31.19 4.37 -19.65
C ARG A 99 32.09 5.47 -20.22
N GLU A 100 33.34 5.57 -19.77
CA GLU A 100 34.32 6.52 -20.32
C GLU A 100 34.69 6.20 -21.77
N HIS A 101 34.71 4.92 -22.13
CA HIS A 101 35.09 4.46 -23.46
C HIS A 101 33.87 4.29 -24.39
N ARG A 102 32.73 3.80 -23.86
CA ARG A 102 31.51 3.54 -24.63
C ARG A 102 30.55 4.73 -24.71
N GLY A 103 30.68 5.69 -23.79
CA GLY A 103 29.65 6.69 -23.49
C GLY A 103 28.57 6.16 -22.54
N THR A 104 28.05 7.03 -21.67
CA THR A 104 27.13 6.67 -20.57
C THR A 104 25.87 5.94 -21.03
N VAL A 105 25.19 6.44 -22.07
CA VAL A 105 23.92 5.85 -22.57
C VAL A 105 24.16 4.46 -23.18
N ARG A 106 25.22 4.29 -23.97
CA ARG A 106 25.56 3.00 -24.59
C ARG A 106 26.00 1.99 -23.54
N ALA A 107 26.78 2.41 -22.53
CA ALA A 107 27.15 1.58 -21.38
C ALA A 107 25.93 1.14 -20.56
N TRP A 108 24.99 2.06 -20.31
CA TRP A 108 23.73 1.76 -19.64
C TRP A 108 22.90 0.73 -20.40
N LEU A 109 22.61 0.97 -21.68
CA LEU A 109 21.86 0.03 -22.53
C LEU A 109 22.53 -1.33 -22.61
N ALA A 110 23.86 -1.37 -22.82
CA ALA A 110 24.61 -2.62 -22.86
C ALA A 110 24.53 -3.39 -21.53
N THR A 111 24.48 -2.69 -20.39
CA THR A 111 24.30 -3.31 -19.07
C THR A 111 22.88 -3.86 -18.90
N VAL A 112 21.85 -3.12 -19.31
CA VAL A 112 20.45 -3.57 -19.32
C VAL A 112 20.31 -4.84 -20.18
N THR A 113 20.83 -4.82 -21.41
CA THR A 113 20.80 -5.98 -22.32
C THR A 113 21.56 -7.17 -21.74
N ALA A 114 22.72 -6.95 -21.12
CA ALA A 114 23.49 -8.03 -20.52
C ALA A 114 22.80 -8.62 -19.28
N ALA A 115 22.14 -7.79 -18.46
CA ALA A 115 21.37 -8.25 -17.31
C ALA A 115 20.17 -9.10 -17.74
N MET A 116 19.57 -8.79 -18.89
CA MET A 116 18.50 -9.60 -19.47
C MET A 116 19.02 -10.92 -20.06
N ASN A 117 20.09 -10.90 -20.86
CA ASN A 117 20.45 -12.06 -21.68
C ASN A 117 21.52 -12.97 -21.04
N ARG A 118 22.37 -12.43 -20.17
CA ARG A 118 23.53 -13.12 -19.62
C ARG A 118 23.87 -12.72 -18.17
N PRO A 119 22.90 -12.77 -17.24
CA PRO A 119 23.07 -12.28 -15.86
C PRO A 119 24.28 -12.89 -15.13
N SER A 120 24.53 -14.20 -15.26
CA SER A 120 25.69 -14.84 -14.62
C SER A 120 27.04 -14.32 -15.14
N SER A 121 27.15 -14.14 -16.47
CA SER A 121 28.34 -13.53 -17.10
C SER A 121 28.52 -12.09 -16.62
N LEU A 122 27.43 -11.32 -16.57
CA LEU A 122 27.44 -9.95 -16.06
C LEU A 122 27.96 -9.88 -14.62
N MET A 123 27.52 -10.77 -13.73
CA MET A 123 27.98 -10.76 -12.33
C MET A 123 29.45 -11.18 -12.16
N ARG A 124 29.97 -12.07 -13.02
CA ARG A 124 31.41 -12.38 -13.05
C ARG A 124 32.24 -11.16 -13.45
N ALA A 125 31.70 -10.36 -14.37
CA ALA A 125 32.35 -9.15 -14.87
C ALA A 125 32.40 -8.00 -13.85
N VAL A 126 31.67 -8.10 -12.72
CA VAL A 126 31.70 -7.08 -11.65
C VAL A 126 32.98 -7.25 -10.82
N PRO A 127 33.91 -6.28 -10.81
CA PRO A 127 35.14 -6.38 -10.02
C PRO A 127 34.83 -6.47 -8.50
N PRO A 128 35.66 -7.19 -7.73
CA PRO A 128 35.38 -7.48 -6.31
C PRO A 128 35.56 -6.26 -5.38
N ASP A 129 36.27 -5.24 -5.85
CA ASP A 129 36.68 -4.02 -5.14
C ASP A 129 35.75 -2.82 -5.40
N VAL A 130 34.79 -2.92 -6.34
CA VAL A 130 33.89 -1.80 -6.64
C VAL A 130 32.93 -1.51 -5.49
N THR A 131 32.73 -0.23 -5.20
CA THR A 131 31.78 0.24 -4.19
C THR A 131 30.32 -0.06 -4.58
N SER A 132 29.46 -0.26 -3.59
CA SER A 132 28.02 -0.49 -3.81
C SER A 132 27.30 0.71 -4.41
N GLY A 133 27.85 1.93 -4.28
CA GLY A 133 27.26 3.15 -4.82
C GLY A 133 27.10 3.13 -6.34
N GLN A 134 28.03 2.52 -7.08
CA GLN A 134 27.92 2.39 -8.54
C GLN A 134 26.78 1.46 -8.97
N ALA A 135 26.53 0.39 -8.20
CA ALA A 135 25.42 -0.52 -8.46
C ALA A 135 24.09 0.15 -8.12
N TRP A 136 24.03 0.88 -7.00
CA TRP A 136 22.85 1.64 -6.61
C TRP A 136 22.50 2.74 -7.63
N LEU A 137 23.50 3.47 -8.13
CA LEU A 137 23.32 4.48 -9.17
C LEU A 137 22.74 3.86 -10.45
N PHE A 138 23.31 2.74 -10.94
CA PHE A 138 22.76 2.04 -12.10
C PHE A 138 21.30 1.63 -11.87
N MET A 139 21.01 1.03 -10.71
CA MET A 139 19.68 0.58 -10.36
C MET A 139 18.67 1.73 -10.31
N TYR A 140 19.03 2.82 -9.63
CA TYR A 140 18.17 3.99 -9.47
C TYR A 140 17.88 4.65 -10.81
N VAL A 141 18.91 4.92 -11.62
CA VAL A 141 18.76 5.52 -12.97
C VAL A 141 17.87 4.63 -13.84
N THR A 142 18.09 3.31 -13.83
CA THR A 142 17.31 2.36 -14.63
C THR A 142 15.85 2.36 -14.22
N ASN A 143 15.56 2.27 -12.92
CA ASN A 143 14.19 2.25 -12.42
C ASN A 143 13.47 3.59 -12.62
N VAL A 144 14.15 4.73 -12.46
CA VAL A 144 13.57 6.06 -12.71
C VAL A 144 13.19 6.22 -14.17
N ILE A 145 14.10 5.89 -15.10
CA ILE A 145 13.84 5.98 -16.55
C ILE A 145 12.63 5.13 -16.93
N PHE A 146 12.59 3.87 -16.48
CA PHE A 146 11.49 2.96 -16.82
C PHE A 146 10.18 3.31 -16.11
N SER A 147 10.22 3.90 -14.91
CA SER A 147 9.01 4.42 -14.24
C SER A 147 8.44 5.62 -14.98
N ILE A 148 9.28 6.58 -15.38
CA ILE A 148 8.85 7.74 -16.17
C ILE A 148 8.22 7.29 -17.49
N ALA A 149 8.90 6.40 -18.22
CA ALA A 149 8.44 5.93 -19.52
C ALA A 149 7.21 5.01 -19.45
N GLY A 150 7.16 4.09 -18.49
CA GLY A 150 6.14 3.05 -18.41
C GLY A 150 4.89 3.40 -17.61
N MET A 151 4.97 4.39 -16.70
CA MET A 151 3.85 4.80 -15.84
C MET A 151 3.50 6.28 -15.98
N ILE A 152 4.48 7.18 -15.87
CA ILE A 152 4.20 8.62 -15.76
C ILE A 152 3.69 9.19 -17.08
N LEU A 153 4.37 8.94 -18.20
CA LEU A 153 3.95 9.48 -19.50
C LEU A 153 2.54 8.99 -19.90
N PRO A 154 2.22 7.67 -19.85
CA PRO A 154 0.86 7.21 -20.13
C PRO A 154 -0.18 7.74 -19.13
N GLY A 155 0.17 7.81 -17.84
CA GLY A 155 -0.73 8.34 -16.80
C GLY A 155 -1.05 9.82 -17.00
N MET A 156 -0.06 10.64 -17.35
CA MET A 156 -0.26 12.06 -17.69
C MET A 156 -1.14 12.21 -18.93
N LEU A 157 -0.96 11.37 -19.95
CA LEU A 157 -1.81 11.38 -21.14
C LEU A 157 -3.27 11.08 -20.77
N VAL A 158 -3.52 10.04 -19.97
CA VAL A 158 -4.89 9.71 -19.50
C VAL A 158 -5.48 10.85 -18.67
N ALA A 159 -4.71 11.45 -17.77
CA ALA A 159 -5.16 12.58 -16.96
C ALA A 159 -5.55 13.80 -17.82
N VAL A 160 -4.76 14.12 -18.85
CA VAL A 160 -5.07 15.20 -19.81
C VAL A 160 -6.33 14.87 -20.60
N LEU A 161 -6.50 13.63 -21.06
CA LEU A 161 -7.71 13.20 -21.76
C LEU A 161 -8.96 13.29 -20.89
N LEU A 162 -8.88 12.91 -19.60
CA LEU A 162 -9.98 13.04 -18.65
C LEU A 162 -10.30 14.50 -18.32
N ALA A 163 -9.28 15.36 -18.20
CA ALA A 163 -9.47 16.79 -17.95
C ALA A 163 -10.11 17.51 -19.16
N ALA A 164 -9.86 17.02 -20.38
CA ALA A 164 -10.44 17.55 -21.60
C ALA A 164 -11.86 17.01 -21.90
N ALA A 165 -12.35 16.01 -21.16
CA ALA A 165 -13.68 15.44 -21.35
C ALA A 165 -14.79 16.44 -20.97
N PRO A 166 -15.91 16.51 -21.71
CA PRO A 166 -17.01 17.42 -21.43
C PRO A 166 -17.51 17.33 -19.99
N SER A 167 -17.74 18.49 -19.37
CA SER A 167 -17.92 18.70 -17.93
C SER A 167 -19.25 18.21 -17.32
N THR A 168 -19.96 17.29 -17.97
CA THR A 168 -21.29 16.82 -17.52
C THR A 168 -21.28 16.17 -16.14
N PHE A 169 -20.11 15.80 -15.60
CA PHE A 169 -19.97 15.18 -14.27
C PHE A 169 -18.91 15.84 -13.36
N GLY A 170 -18.60 17.13 -13.54
CA GLY A 170 -17.56 17.78 -12.72
C GLY A 170 -16.13 17.26 -12.97
N GLY A 171 -15.88 16.71 -14.17
CA GLY A 171 -14.65 16.01 -14.56
C GLY A 171 -13.35 16.80 -14.36
N ALA A 172 -13.39 18.14 -14.38
CA ALA A 172 -12.20 18.97 -14.12
C ALA A 172 -11.75 18.96 -12.64
N ALA A 173 -12.68 18.84 -11.68
CA ALA A 173 -12.32 18.74 -10.26
C ALA A 173 -11.81 17.33 -9.94
N LEU A 174 -12.52 16.30 -10.43
CA LEU A 174 -12.13 14.90 -10.28
C LEU A 174 -10.79 14.62 -11.00
N GLY A 175 -10.59 15.14 -12.21
CA GLY A 175 -9.34 14.97 -12.96
C GLY A 175 -8.14 15.59 -12.24
N ARG A 176 -8.30 16.76 -11.63
CA ARG A 176 -7.24 17.39 -10.82
C ARG A 176 -6.93 16.62 -9.55
N SER A 177 -7.95 16.12 -8.83
CA SER A 177 -7.72 15.34 -7.61
C SER A 177 -7.04 14.00 -7.91
N VAL A 178 -7.48 13.29 -8.96
CA VAL A 178 -6.85 12.05 -9.42
C VAL A 178 -5.40 12.29 -9.87
N MET A 179 -5.14 13.37 -10.62
CA MET A 179 -3.77 13.72 -11.03
C MET A 179 -2.87 14.02 -9.82
N MET A 180 -3.35 14.81 -8.86
CA MET A 180 -2.57 15.16 -7.67
C MET A 180 -2.28 13.92 -6.81
N GLN A 181 -3.27 13.04 -6.62
CA GLN A 181 -3.07 11.77 -5.91
C GLN A 181 -2.09 10.86 -6.66
N ALA A 182 -2.20 10.75 -7.98
CA ALA A 182 -1.28 9.96 -8.79
C ALA A 182 0.17 10.47 -8.66
N LEU A 183 0.39 11.78 -8.65
CA LEU A 183 1.71 12.38 -8.45
C LEU A 183 2.26 12.11 -7.04
N ILE A 184 1.43 12.21 -6.00
CA ILE A 184 1.84 11.91 -4.61
C ILE A 184 2.22 10.44 -4.48
N VAL A 185 1.38 9.53 -4.97
CA VAL A 185 1.64 8.08 -4.95
C VAL A 185 2.91 7.77 -5.73
N GLN A 186 3.11 8.38 -6.89
CA GLN A 186 4.31 8.16 -7.70
C GLN A 186 5.57 8.69 -7.02
N ALA A 187 5.53 9.86 -6.39
CA ALA A 187 6.66 10.39 -5.63
C ALA A 187 7.01 9.45 -4.46
N ALA A 188 6.01 8.94 -3.74
CA ALA A 188 6.19 7.94 -2.70
C ALA A 188 6.81 6.64 -3.24
N LEU A 189 6.35 6.16 -4.40
CA LEU A 189 6.92 4.97 -5.05
C LEU A 189 8.38 5.19 -5.48
N LEU A 190 8.75 6.37 -5.98
CA LEU A 190 10.13 6.70 -6.35
C LEU A 190 11.05 6.74 -5.11
N MET A 191 10.56 7.28 -3.99
CA MET A 191 11.27 7.21 -2.70
C MET A 191 11.41 5.76 -2.23
N LEU A 192 10.36 4.95 -2.37
CA LEU A 192 10.39 3.54 -2.00
C LEU A 192 11.33 2.72 -2.89
N MET A 193 11.47 3.06 -4.18
CA MET A 193 12.41 2.41 -5.10
C MET A 193 13.88 2.58 -4.70
N ALA A 194 14.22 3.60 -3.92
CA ALA A 194 15.56 3.78 -3.34
C ALA A 194 15.80 2.83 -2.15
N LEU A 195 14.78 2.61 -1.31
CA LEU A 195 14.85 1.86 -0.06
C LEU A 195 14.60 0.35 -0.22
N LEU A 196 13.60 -0.01 -1.04
CA LEU A 196 13.13 -1.37 -1.18
C LEU A 196 14.22 -2.35 -1.65
N PRO A 197 15.08 -2.01 -2.63
CA PRO A 197 16.15 -2.90 -3.05
C PRO A 197 17.22 -3.09 -1.98
N ALA A 198 17.43 -2.09 -1.11
CA ALA A 198 18.35 -2.23 0.03
C ALA A 198 17.78 -3.20 1.08
N ILE A 199 16.50 -3.07 1.41
CA ILE A 199 15.79 -4.02 2.29
C ILE A 199 15.82 -5.43 1.69
N TRP A 200 15.54 -5.54 0.39
CA TRP A 200 15.54 -6.81 -0.33
C TRP A 200 16.94 -7.45 -0.35
N ALA A 201 17.98 -6.68 -0.65
CA ALA A 201 19.37 -7.16 -0.64
C ALA A 201 19.78 -7.61 0.77
N TRP A 202 19.37 -6.90 1.81
CA TRP A 202 19.67 -7.27 3.19
C TRP A 202 18.99 -8.57 3.59
N GLY A 203 17.69 -8.69 3.33
CA GLY A 203 16.95 -9.95 3.53
C GLY A 203 17.58 -11.10 2.75
N THR A 204 17.98 -10.85 1.51
CA THR A 204 18.60 -11.87 0.65
C THR A 204 19.94 -12.31 1.23
N HIS A 205 20.75 -11.38 1.74
CA HIS A 205 22.03 -11.69 2.35
C HIS A 205 21.88 -12.53 3.62
N LEU A 206 20.92 -12.19 4.48
CA LEU A 206 20.60 -12.98 5.67
C LEU A 206 20.16 -14.39 5.31
N LEU A 207 19.22 -14.53 4.35
CA LEU A 207 18.69 -15.83 3.94
C LEU A 207 19.72 -16.69 3.20
N VAL A 208 20.59 -16.10 2.37
CA VAL A 208 21.74 -16.84 1.82
C VAL A 208 22.58 -17.37 2.97
N GLY A 209 22.71 -16.63 4.06
CA GLY A 209 23.55 -17.01 5.17
C GLY A 209 23.10 -18.23 5.97
N VAL A 210 21.80 -18.46 6.07
CA VAL A 210 21.24 -19.55 6.88
C VAL A 210 21.87 -20.90 6.47
N GLY A 211 22.58 -21.53 7.41
CA GLY A 211 23.15 -22.87 7.24
C GLY A 211 24.59 -22.97 6.71
N PHE A 212 25.30 -21.88 6.41
CA PHE A 212 26.68 -21.97 5.89
C PHE A 212 27.64 -20.87 6.37
N PRO A 213 28.91 -21.22 6.66
CA PRO A 213 29.93 -20.26 7.12
C PRO A 213 30.57 -19.45 5.97
N GLU A 214 30.76 -20.03 4.79
CA GLU A 214 31.40 -19.34 3.67
C GLU A 214 30.39 -18.49 2.89
N ARG A 215 30.58 -17.16 2.94
CA ARG A 215 29.72 -16.19 2.26
C ARG A 215 30.57 -15.08 1.67
N ALA A 216 30.30 -14.74 0.41
CA ALA A 216 30.76 -13.47 -0.13
C ALA A 216 30.20 -12.30 0.71
N PRO A 217 30.91 -11.16 0.80
CA PRO A 217 30.47 -10.01 1.59
C PRO A 217 29.16 -9.43 1.08
N MET A 218 28.40 -8.76 1.97
CA MET A 218 27.11 -8.09 1.67
C MET A 218 27.14 -7.24 0.38
N ARG A 219 28.27 -6.58 0.10
CA ARG A 219 28.45 -5.79 -1.14
C ARG A 219 28.18 -6.61 -2.41
N ARG A 220 28.51 -7.90 -2.43
CA ARG A 220 28.29 -8.79 -3.59
C ARG A 220 26.81 -9.15 -3.74
N THR A 221 26.08 -9.34 -2.64
CA THR A 221 24.61 -9.47 -2.68
C THR A 221 23.99 -8.20 -3.25
N PHE A 222 24.45 -7.04 -2.79
CA PHE A 222 23.96 -5.76 -3.27
C PHE A 222 24.21 -5.54 -4.76
N HIS A 223 25.40 -5.87 -5.26
CA HIS A 223 25.73 -5.84 -6.68
C HIS A 223 24.80 -6.76 -7.49
N ALA A 224 24.54 -7.98 -7.02
CA ALA A 224 23.66 -8.92 -7.70
C ALA A 224 22.22 -8.39 -7.83
N ILE A 225 21.65 -7.85 -6.75
CA ILE A 225 20.29 -7.30 -6.75
C ILE A 225 20.18 -6.02 -7.58
N CYS A 226 21.15 -5.11 -7.47
CA CYS A 226 21.11 -3.82 -8.15
C CYS A 226 21.35 -3.95 -9.65
N TYR A 227 22.28 -4.81 -10.09
CA TYR A 227 22.56 -4.98 -11.51
C TYR A 227 21.59 -5.92 -12.21
N SER A 228 20.77 -6.69 -11.48
CA SER A 228 19.75 -7.55 -12.09
C SER A 228 18.52 -6.80 -12.59
N VAL A 229 18.40 -5.48 -12.39
CA VAL A 229 17.19 -4.69 -12.75
C VAL A 229 16.97 -4.46 -14.25
N GLY A 230 17.85 -4.94 -15.12
CA GLY A 230 17.68 -4.81 -16.58
C GLY A 230 16.29 -5.21 -17.12
N PRO A 231 15.71 -6.35 -16.69
CA PRO A 231 14.36 -6.78 -17.08
C PRO A 231 13.23 -5.79 -16.77
N ASN A 232 13.45 -4.80 -15.90
CA ASN A 232 12.46 -3.76 -15.63
C ASN A 232 12.19 -2.88 -16.85
N CYS A 233 13.01 -2.95 -17.91
CA CYS A 233 12.70 -2.29 -19.19
C CYS A 233 11.35 -2.73 -19.78
N LEU A 234 10.91 -3.95 -19.49
CA LEU A 234 9.61 -4.49 -19.93
C LEU A 234 8.42 -3.76 -19.29
N THR A 235 8.66 -2.94 -18.26
CA THR A 235 7.62 -2.09 -17.66
C THR A 235 7.18 -0.92 -18.53
N ILE A 236 7.99 -0.55 -19.54
CA ILE A 236 7.64 0.45 -20.55
C ILE A 236 6.40 0.01 -21.35
N VAL A 237 6.23 -1.29 -21.53
CA VAL A 237 5.13 -1.85 -22.30
C VAL A 237 3.83 -1.72 -21.49
N PRO A 238 2.77 -1.08 -22.03
CA PRO A 238 1.51 -0.85 -21.31
C PRO A 238 0.60 -2.08 -21.26
N PHE A 239 1.18 -3.29 -21.27
CA PHE A 239 0.45 -4.55 -21.18
C PHE A 239 0.88 -5.28 -19.90
N ASP A 240 -0.07 -5.53 -19.01
CA ASP A 240 0.24 -6.09 -17.69
C ASP A 240 0.85 -7.50 -17.74
N CYS A 241 0.53 -8.30 -18.76
CA CYS A 241 1.18 -9.59 -18.98
C CYS A 241 2.70 -9.44 -19.23
N VAL A 242 3.11 -8.44 -20.01
CA VAL A 242 4.53 -8.15 -20.29
C VAL A 242 5.23 -7.59 -19.06
N ARG A 243 4.54 -6.73 -18.28
CA ARG A 243 5.05 -6.23 -17.00
C ARG A 243 5.27 -7.36 -15.99
N MET A 244 4.33 -8.31 -15.91
CA MET A 244 4.46 -9.50 -15.06
C MET A 244 5.63 -10.36 -15.50
N ALA A 245 5.78 -10.60 -16.82
CA ALA A 245 6.93 -11.30 -17.37
C ALA A 245 8.26 -10.61 -17.00
N GLY A 246 8.30 -9.28 -17.02
CA GLY A 246 9.46 -8.50 -16.56
C GLY A 246 9.82 -8.71 -15.09
N ARG A 247 8.82 -8.76 -14.20
CA ARG A 247 9.04 -9.04 -12.76
C ARG A 247 9.57 -10.44 -12.52
N ILE A 248 9.01 -11.43 -13.22
CA ILE A 248 9.48 -12.82 -13.17
C ILE A 248 10.92 -12.90 -13.70
N TRP A 249 11.19 -12.26 -14.83
CA TRP A 249 12.52 -12.25 -15.44
C TRP A 249 13.57 -11.55 -14.58
N TRP A 250 13.19 -10.46 -13.90
CA TRP A 250 14.04 -9.81 -12.89
C TRP A 250 14.42 -10.78 -11.77
N ALA A 251 13.46 -11.53 -11.23
CA ALA A 251 13.74 -12.51 -10.19
C ALA A 251 14.72 -13.60 -10.69
N VAL A 252 14.52 -14.10 -11.91
CA VAL A 252 15.45 -15.07 -12.54
C VAL A 252 16.86 -14.47 -12.67
N ALA A 253 16.99 -13.24 -13.18
CA ALA A 253 18.28 -12.56 -13.30
C ALA A 253 18.95 -12.38 -11.93
N ALA A 254 18.20 -11.96 -10.91
CA ALA A 254 18.69 -11.80 -9.54
C ALA A 254 19.20 -13.14 -8.97
N ILE A 255 18.46 -14.24 -9.16
CA ILE A 255 18.85 -15.58 -8.72
C ILE A 255 20.16 -16.02 -9.38
N LEU A 256 20.27 -15.85 -10.70
CA LEU A 256 21.47 -16.24 -11.46
C LEU A 256 22.70 -15.40 -11.06
N MET A 257 22.53 -14.08 -10.87
CA MET A 257 23.59 -13.21 -10.38
C MET A 257 23.99 -13.57 -8.95
N LEU A 258 23.02 -13.83 -8.05
CA LEU A 258 23.30 -14.18 -6.66
C LEU A 258 24.03 -15.52 -6.53
N LYS A 259 23.60 -16.53 -7.30
CA LYS A 259 24.28 -17.82 -7.43
C LYS A 259 25.75 -17.62 -7.77
N GLN A 260 26.03 -16.79 -8.76
CA GLN A 260 27.39 -16.49 -9.20
C GLN A 260 28.17 -15.66 -8.17
N ALA A 261 27.53 -14.70 -7.51
CA ALA A 261 28.13 -13.81 -6.53
C ALA A 261 28.60 -14.57 -5.28
N HIS A 262 27.84 -15.58 -4.83
CA HIS A 262 28.12 -16.37 -3.64
C HIS A 262 28.66 -17.78 -3.93
N ARG A 263 28.86 -18.14 -5.21
CA ARG A 263 29.26 -19.49 -5.65
C ARG A 263 28.41 -20.60 -5.00
N CYS A 264 27.10 -20.36 -4.83
CA CYS A 264 26.19 -21.27 -4.13
C CYS A 264 25.31 -22.08 -5.11
N SER A 265 24.49 -23.00 -4.57
CA SER A 265 23.53 -23.75 -5.39
C SER A 265 22.38 -22.87 -5.89
N GLY A 266 21.79 -23.24 -7.03
CA GLY A 266 20.65 -22.51 -7.60
C GLY A 266 19.44 -22.47 -6.64
N ALA A 267 19.12 -23.59 -6.00
CA ALA A 267 18.02 -23.68 -5.05
C ALA A 267 18.17 -22.71 -3.86
N ARG A 268 19.40 -22.56 -3.34
CA ARG A 268 19.70 -21.62 -2.25
C ARG A 268 19.55 -20.17 -2.70
N ALA A 269 20.03 -19.83 -3.89
CA ALA A 269 19.83 -18.50 -4.46
C ALA A 269 18.34 -18.19 -4.68
N THR A 270 17.56 -19.15 -5.19
CA THR A 270 16.10 -19.04 -5.34
C THR A 270 15.41 -18.79 -4.00
N PHE A 271 15.70 -19.60 -2.98
CA PHE A 271 15.12 -19.43 -1.64
C PHE A 271 15.42 -18.04 -1.07
N ALA A 272 16.66 -17.57 -1.18
CA ALA A 272 17.04 -16.28 -0.64
C ALA A 272 16.37 -15.09 -1.36
N VAL A 273 16.34 -15.10 -2.71
CA VAL A 273 15.72 -14.01 -3.48
C VAL A 273 14.21 -13.99 -3.29
N LEU A 274 13.53 -15.13 -3.46
CA LEU A 274 12.08 -15.21 -3.38
C LEU A 274 11.57 -15.09 -1.94
N GLY A 275 12.27 -15.69 -0.98
CA GLY A 275 11.94 -15.58 0.45
C GLY A 275 12.00 -14.14 0.94
N SER A 276 13.01 -13.37 0.51
CA SER A 276 13.08 -11.94 0.81
C SER A 276 11.90 -11.18 0.21
N GLY A 277 11.52 -11.51 -1.03
CA GLY A 277 10.36 -10.93 -1.69
C GLY A 277 9.06 -11.22 -0.95
N LEU A 278 8.88 -12.44 -0.45
CA LEU A 278 7.70 -12.82 0.33
C LEU A 278 7.62 -12.04 1.65
N VAL A 279 8.73 -11.87 2.37
CA VAL A 279 8.78 -11.07 3.61
C VAL A 279 8.41 -9.61 3.32
N VAL A 280 9.01 -9.02 2.29
CA VAL A 280 8.70 -7.65 1.85
C VAL A 280 7.23 -7.50 1.46
N LEU A 281 6.65 -8.48 0.77
CA LEU A 281 5.24 -8.49 0.38
C LEU A 281 4.31 -8.53 1.61
N ILE A 282 4.58 -9.40 2.58
CA ILE A 282 3.78 -9.52 3.81
C ILE A 282 3.81 -8.21 4.59
N ILE A 283 4.99 -7.63 4.79
CA ILE A 283 5.13 -6.34 5.49
C ILE A 283 4.39 -5.23 4.73
N GLY A 284 4.52 -5.19 3.40
CA GLY A 284 3.82 -4.22 2.56
C GLY A 284 2.30 -4.33 2.68
N LEU A 285 1.75 -5.55 2.62
CA LEU A 285 0.31 -5.79 2.80
C LEU A 285 -0.17 -5.40 4.20
N ALA A 286 0.62 -5.67 5.24
CA ALA A 286 0.29 -5.27 6.61
C ALA A 286 0.25 -3.74 6.77
N VAL A 287 1.22 -3.02 6.21
CA VAL A 287 1.26 -1.55 6.23
C VAL A 287 0.09 -0.95 5.46
N ILE A 288 -0.22 -1.48 4.27
CA ILE A 288 -1.38 -1.03 3.48
C ILE A 288 -2.68 -1.31 4.25
N GLY A 289 -2.84 -2.50 4.82
CA GLY A 289 -4.01 -2.85 5.63
C GLY A 289 -4.20 -1.91 6.82
N ALA A 290 -3.12 -1.60 7.55
CA ALA A 290 -3.14 -0.65 8.66
C ALA A 290 -3.49 0.78 8.21
N ALA A 291 -2.92 1.24 7.09
CA ALA A 291 -3.23 2.56 6.55
C ALA A 291 -4.69 2.66 6.08
N VAL A 292 -5.18 1.65 5.36
CA VAL A 292 -6.58 1.57 4.92
C VAL A 292 -7.51 1.58 6.13
N PHE A 293 -7.23 0.77 7.14
CA PHE A 293 -8.02 0.74 8.38
C PHE A 293 -8.02 2.09 9.11
N ALA A 294 -6.86 2.76 9.19
CA ALA A 294 -6.73 4.09 9.79
C ALA A 294 -7.50 5.17 9.02
N THR A 295 -7.64 5.04 7.69
CA THR A 295 -8.40 6.00 6.87
C THR A 295 -9.91 5.72 6.85
N ILE A 296 -10.31 4.44 6.84
CA ILE A 296 -11.73 4.06 6.77
C ILE A 296 -12.42 4.28 8.10
N ARG A 297 -11.74 4.04 9.23
CA ARG A 297 -12.37 4.14 10.56
C ARG A 297 -12.95 5.54 10.86
N PRO A 298 -12.24 6.66 10.68
CA PRO A 298 -12.81 8.00 10.89
C PRO A 298 -13.95 8.32 9.92
N ALA A 299 -13.87 7.84 8.67
CA ALA A 299 -14.92 8.05 7.68
C ALA A 299 -16.21 7.29 8.06
N LEU A 300 -16.08 6.03 8.52
CA LEU A 300 -17.20 5.26 9.05
C LEU A 300 -17.80 5.91 10.31
N GLN A 301 -16.96 6.40 11.22
CA GLN A 301 -17.44 7.13 12.41
C GLN A 301 -18.19 8.41 12.03
N SER A 302 -17.66 9.20 11.09
CA SER A 302 -18.32 10.42 10.60
C SER A 302 -19.65 10.13 9.91
N ALA A 303 -19.70 9.04 9.14
CA ALA A 303 -20.93 8.58 8.48
C ALA A 303 -21.99 8.18 9.52
N ARG A 304 -21.62 7.41 10.55
CA ARG A 304 -22.52 7.02 11.66
C ARG A 304 -23.09 8.23 12.40
N LEU A 305 -22.25 9.19 12.78
CA LEU A 305 -22.68 10.43 13.45
C LEU A 305 -23.65 11.24 12.58
N SER A 306 -23.40 11.30 11.26
CA SER A 306 -24.29 11.99 10.32
C SER A 306 -25.64 11.29 10.20
N MET A 307 -25.68 9.96 10.25
CA MET A 307 -26.90 9.17 10.18
C MET A 307 -27.75 9.34 11.45
N ALA A 308 -27.16 9.18 12.63
CA ALA A 308 -27.86 9.35 13.92
C ALA A 308 -28.44 10.76 14.09
N THR A 309 -27.70 11.79 13.63
CA THR A 309 -28.20 13.17 13.58
C THR A 309 -29.37 13.32 12.62
N GLY A 310 -29.30 12.73 11.43
CA GLY A 310 -30.37 12.76 10.43
C GLY A 310 -31.65 12.04 10.89
N GLU A 311 -31.51 10.89 11.57
CA GLU A 311 -32.62 10.14 12.18
C GLU A 311 -33.32 10.98 13.26
N THR A 312 -32.52 11.54 14.19
CA THR A 312 -33.03 12.41 15.25
C THR A 312 -33.71 13.65 14.66
N GLN A 313 -33.13 14.26 13.62
CA GLN A 313 -33.70 15.42 12.94
C GLN A 313 -35.06 15.09 12.30
N THR A 314 -35.16 13.94 11.63
CA THR A 314 -36.40 13.48 10.98
C THR A 314 -37.52 13.29 12.00
N MET A 315 -37.21 12.61 13.11
CA MET A 315 -38.19 12.36 14.17
C MET A 315 -38.56 13.63 14.95
N THR A 316 -37.60 14.53 15.20
CA THR A 316 -37.85 15.83 15.83
C THR A 316 -38.78 16.69 14.97
N GLN A 317 -38.52 16.76 13.66
CA GLN A 317 -39.37 17.52 12.75
C GLN A 317 -40.79 16.94 12.71
N ALA A 318 -40.95 15.61 12.68
CA ALA A 318 -42.27 14.99 12.71
C ALA A 318 -43.08 15.32 13.97
N ILE A 319 -42.42 15.44 15.14
CA ILE A 319 -43.07 15.88 16.38
C ILE A 319 -43.55 17.34 16.27
N ILE A 320 -42.72 18.21 15.71
CA ILE A 320 -43.03 19.64 15.55
C ILE A 320 -44.16 19.85 14.54
N ASP A 321 -44.10 19.16 13.40
CA ASP A 321 -45.14 19.20 12.37
C ASP A 321 -46.47 18.68 12.94
N TYR A 322 -46.43 17.59 13.71
CA TYR A 322 -47.61 17.10 14.43
C TYR A 322 -48.17 18.17 15.37
N ALA A 323 -47.33 18.81 16.18
CA ALA A 323 -47.78 19.81 17.15
C ALA A 323 -48.35 21.06 16.47
N ALA A 324 -47.83 21.47 15.32
CA ALA A 324 -48.38 22.56 14.53
C ALA A 324 -49.84 22.30 14.10
N ASP A 325 -50.16 21.04 13.79
CA ASP A 325 -51.52 20.62 13.42
C ASP A 325 -52.44 20.39 14.65
N HIS A 326 -51.87 20.33 15.86
CA HIS A 326 -52.57 19.98 17.11
C HIS A 326 -52.43 21.05 18.19
N ALA A 327 -52.50 22.33 17.80
CA ALA A 327 -52.52 23.48 18.70
C ALA A 327 -51.33 23.53 19.69
N GLY A 328 -50.15 23.08 19.26
CA GLY A 328 -48.93 23.04 20.06
C GLY A 328 -48.75 21.76 20.88
N GLU A 329 -49.72 20.85 20.91
CA GLU A 329 -49.62 19.59 21.65
C GLU A 329 -48.85 18.52 20.84
N GLY A 330 -47.83 17.91 21.45
CA GLY A 330 -47.19 16.72 20.88
C GLY A 330 -48.13 15.50 20.86
N PRO A 331 -47.81 14.44 20.09
CA PRO A 331 -48.65 13.25 20.06
C PRO A 331 -48.68 12.55 21.42
N VAL A 332 -49.84 12.11 21.90
CA VAL A 332 -49.96 11.39 23.18
C VAL A 332 -49.07 10.14 23.21
N HIS A 333 -48.94 9.45 22.08
CA HIS A 333 -47.96 8.38 21.92
C HIS A 333 -47.20 8.55 20.60
N ALA A 334 -45.88 8.39 20.63
CA ALA A 334 -45.01 8.65 19.47
C ALA A 334 -45.36 7.82 18.22
N LEU A 335 -45.95 6.64 18.39
CA LEU A 335 -46.41 5.82 17.26
C LEU A 335 -47.52 6.48 16.43
N GLN A 336 -48.22 7.50 16.96
CA GLN A 336 -49.17 8.28 16.16
C GLN A 336 -48.48 9.00 14.99
N LEU A 337 -47.17 9.22 15.06
CA LEU A 337 -46.38 9.78 13.94
C LEU A 337 -46.34 8.83 12.72
N VAL A 338 -46.51 7.51 12.93
CA VAL A 338 -46.58 6.54 11.82
C VAL A 338 -47.82 6.74 10.96
N THR A 339 -48.94 7.17 11.54
CA THR A 339 -50.19 7.40 10.82
C THR A 339 -50.43 8.85 10.47
N ALA A 340 -49.88 9.80 11.24
CA ALA A 340 -50.09 11.23 11.03
C ALA A 340 -49.04 11.89 10.13
N GLN A 341 -47.79 11.41 10.13
CA GLN A 341 -46.64 12.05 9.45
C GLN A 341 -45.91 11.10 8.49
N ASP A 342 -46.57 10.01 8.06
CA ASP A 342 -46.04 8.99 7.15
C ASP A 342 -44.66 8.41 7.55
N LEU A 343 -44.33 8.39 8.86
CA LEU A 343 -43.12 7.73 9.33
C LEU A 343 -43.23 6.20 9.21
N ALA A 344 -42.12 5.55 8.81
CA ALA A 344 -42.02 4.10 8.85
C ALA A 344 -41.72 3.63 10.28
N THR A 345 -42.11 2.40 10.63
CA THR A 345 -41.79 1.78 11.93
C THR A 345 -40.29 1.68 12.18
N GLY A 346 -39.52 1.43 11.12
CA GLY A 346 -38.05 1.42 11.17
C GLY A 346 -37.41 2.76 11.55
N ASN A 347 -38.13 3.89 11.47
CA ASN A 347 -37.61 5.18 11.93
C ASN A 347 -37.46 5.28 13.45
N PHE A 348 -38.02 4.34 14.22
CA PHE A 348 -37.87 4.28 15.68
C PHE A 348 -36.66 3.45 16.13
N VAL A 349 -35.95 2.82 15.19
CA VAL A 349 -34.76 2.00 15.45
C VAL A 349 -33.58 2.64 14.74
N SER A 350 -32.53 2.97 15.47
CA SER A 350 -31.35 3.62 14.93
C SER A 350 -30.43 2.62 14.25
N LEU A 351 -29.86 3.00 13.10
CA LEU A 351 -28.94 2.14 12.34
C LEU A 351 -27.59 1.90 13.04
N ASP A 352 -27.27 2.66 14.10
CA ASP A 352 -26.08 2.45 14.95
C ASP A 352 -26.42 1.72 16.27
N SER A 353 -27.65 1.23 16.43
CA SER A 353 -28.11 0.42 17.56
C SER A 353 -28.17 -1.07 17.21
N ASP A 354 -28.08 -1.94 18.22
CA ASP A 354 -28.35 -3.39 18.08
C ASP A 354 -29.85 -3.72 18.25
N THR A 355 -30.69 -2.72 18.52
CA THR A 355 -32.15 -2.88 18.63
C THR A 355 -32.74 -3.38 17.33
N ASP A 356 -33.65 -4.36 17.40
CA ASP A 356 -34.37 -4.90 16.25
C ASP A 356 -35.88 -4.56 16.34
N GLU A 357 -36.53 -4.23 15.22
CA GLU A 357 -37.98 -3.92 15.19
C GLU A 357 -38.86 -5.06 15.75
N THR A 358 -38.38 -6.30 15.71
CA THR A 358 -39.07 -7.46 16.31
C THR A 358 -38.99 -7.52 17.82
N GLN A 359 -38.12 -6.71 18.44
CA GLN A 359 -37.94 -6.65 19.90
C GLN A 359 -38.68 -5.47 20.53
N VAL A 360 -39.02 -4.44 19.76
CA VAL A 360 -39.68 -3.24 20.28
C VAL A 360 -41.19 -3.50 20.41
N PRO A 361 -41.73 -3.59 21.64
CA PRO A 361 -43.13 -3.92 21.87
C PRO A 361 -44.04 -2.74 21.54
N VAL A 362 -45.22 -3.05 21.00
CA VAL A 362 -46.32 -2.12 20.72
C VAL A 362 -47.61 -2.77 21.18
N ALA A 363 -48.05 -2.45 22.40
CA ALA A 363 -49.16 -3.16 23.06
C ALA A 363 -48.95 -4.70 23.00
N ASP A 364 -49.85 -5.44 22.36
CA ASP A 364 -49.78 -6.91 22.20
C ASP A 364 -49.00 -7.37 20.95
N THR A 365 -48.28 -6.47 20.26
CA THR A 365 -47.50 -6.75 19.04
C THR A 365 -46.11 -6.11 19.10
N THR A 366 -45.39 -6.03 17.98
CA THR A 366 -44.05 -5.43 17.86
C THR A 366 -44.02 -4.38 16.74
N LEU A 367 -42.98 -3.54 16.67
CA LEU A 367 -42.81 -2.59 15.55
C LEU A 367 -42.80 -3.30 14.19
N ALA A 368 -42.09 -4.42 14.08
CA ALA A 368 -42.01 -5.19 12.84
C ALA A 368 -43.38 -5.73 12.40
N GLU A 369 -44.17 -6.26 13.35
CA GLU A 369 -45.52 -6.74 13.07
C GLU A 369 -46.49 -5.60 12.76
N LEU A 370 -46.38 -4.46 13.47
CA LEU A 370 -47.16 -3.25 13.23
C LEU A 370 -47.02 -2.74 11.79
N ALA A 371 -45.82 -2.86 11.20
CA ALA A 371 -45.55 -2.51 9.81
C ALA A 371 -46.36 -3.35 8.82
N LEU A 372 -46.63 -4.62 9.17
CA LEU A 372 -47.35 -5.59 8.34
C LEU A 372 -48.88 -5.50 8.50
N LEU A 373 -49.37 -4.81 9.54
CA LEU A 373 -50.81 -4.63 9.77
C LEU A 373 -51.45 -3.72 8.70
N SER A 374 -52.73 -3.98 8.41
CA SER A 374 -53.56 -3.04 7.63
C SER A 374 -53.72 -1.70 8.36
N SER A 375 -54.03 -0.62 7.64
CA SER A 375 -54.16 0.72 8.24
C SER A 375 -55.13 0.77 9.42
N ASN A 376 -56.26 0.07 9.35
CA ASN A 376 -57.23 0.03 10.46
C ASN A 376 -56.68 -0.73 11.67
N GLN A 377 -56.01 -1.87 11.46
CA GLN A 377 -55.41 -2.65 12.54
C GLN A 377 -54.24 -1.88 13.19
N ARG A 378 -53.49 -1.12 12.39
CA ARG A 378 -52.42 -0.26 12.88
C ARG A 378 -52.96 0.83 13.80
N VAL A 379 -54.05 1.51 13.42
CA VAL A 379 -54.71 2.51 14.28
C VAL A 379 -55.16 1.88 15.60
N VAL A 380 -55.78 0.71 15.58
CA VAL A 380 -56.20 -0.01 16.80
C VAL A 380 -55.02 -0.34 17.71
N ALA A 381 -53.90 -0.83 17.15
CA ALA A 381 -52.70 -1.14 17.93
C ALA A 381 -52.05 0.13 18.53
N ILE A 382 -52.03 1.23 17.78
CA ILE A 382 -51.52 2.53 18.24
C ILE A 382 -52.42 3.11 19.34
N ASP A 383 -53.74 3.03 19.20
CA ASP A 383 -54.68 3.48 20.22
C ASP A 383 -54.54 2.66 21.51
N ALA A 384 -54.33 1.35 21.40
CA ALA A 384 -54.05 0.49 22.57
C ALA A 384 -52.75 0.90 23.27
N ALA A 385 -51.68 1.18 22.52
CA ALA A 385 -50.43 1.68 23.09
C ALA A 385 -50.59 3.05 23.75
N ARG A 386 -51.43 3.93 23.17
CA ARG A 386 -51.80 5.22 23.77
C ARG A 386 -52.57 5.05 25.08
N GLU A 387 -53.57 4.18 25.11
CA GLU A 387 -54.39 3.92 26.31
C GLU A 387 -53.59 3.28 27.45
N ALA A 388 -52.53 2.53 27.12
CA ALA A 388 -51.61 1.97 28.10
C ALA A 388 -50.69 3.02 28.73
N LEU A 389 -50.56 4.22 28.13
CA LEU A 389 -49.70 5.27 28.63
C LEU A 389 -50.41 6.07 29.74
N PRO A 390 -49.84 6.19 30.96
CA PRO A 390 -50.45 6.98 32.03
C PRO A 390 -50.63 8.44 31.63
N GLU A 391 -51.74 9.08 32.01
CA GLU A 391 -51.98 10.51 31.76
C GLU A 391 -50.91 11.42 32.38
N SER A 392 -50.24 10.95 33.45
CA SER A 392 -49.14 11.65 34.11
C SER A 392 -47.78 11.41 33.46
N THR A 393 -47.70 10.88 32.24
CA THR A 393 -46.42 10.59 31.59
C THR A 393 -45.63 11.87 31.33
N ILE A 394 -44.34 11.86 31.67
CA ILE A 394 -43.40 12.96 31.42
C ILE A 394 -42.38 12.59 30.34
N ALA A 395 -42.11 11.30 30.16
CA ALA A 395 -41.32 10.76 29.06
C ALA A 395 -41.68 9.29 28.80
N HIS A 396 -41.64 8.85 27.53
CA HIS A 396 -41.83 7.46 27.16
C HIS A 396 -40.86 7.03 26.07
N ARG A 397 -40.74 5.72 25.83
CA ARG A 397 -39.78 5.15 24.89
C ARG A 397 -40.45 4.35 23.78
N VAL A 398 -40.01 4.56 22.54
CA VAL A 398 -40.31 3.69 21.39
C VAL A 398 -39.02 3.46 20.61
N GLY A 399 -38.64 2.19 20.45
CA GLY A 399 -37.30 1.76 20.04
C GLY A 399 -36.16 2.51 20.74
N ASP A 400 -35.26 3.08 19.95
CA ASP A 400 -34.07 3.80 20.41
C ASP A 400 -34.35 5.26 20.79
N PHE A 401 -35.61 5.69 20.87
CA PHE A 401 -35.95 7.07 21.15
C PHE A 401 -36.72 7.23 22.46
N VAL A 402 -36.30 8.23 23.26
CA VAL A 402 -37.02 8.73 24.43
C VAL A 402 -37.70 10.04 24.07
N PHE A 403 -39.02 10.04 24.10
CA PHE A 403 -39.86 11.19 23.81
C PHE A 403 -40.11 11.96 25.11
N THR A 404 -39.85 13.26 25.11
CA THR A 404 -39.79 14.08 26.33
C THR A 404 -40.68 15.32 26.29
N TYR A 405 -41.51 15.47 25.25
CA TYR A 405 -42.36 16.66 25.04
C TYR A 405 -43.62 16.72 25.92
N HIS A 406 -43.93 15.69 26.72
CA HIS A 406 -45.18 15.65 27.48
C HIS A 406 -45.32 16.83 28.44
N GLY A 407 -46.51 17.44 28.44
CA GLY A 407 -46.84 18.61 29.24
C GLY A 407 -46.28 19.93 28.72
N LEU A 408 -45.70 19.96 27.51
CA LEU A 408 -45.23 21.19 26.86
C LEU A 408 -46.21 21.66 25.78
N ASP A 409 -46.38 22.98 25.69
CA ASP A 409 -46.93 23.65 24.49
C ASP A 409 -45.77 23.94 23.54
N LEU A 410 -45.56 23.08 22.55
CA LEU A 410 -44.44 23.18 21.62
C LEU A 410 -44.50 24.42 20.72
N SER A 411 -45.65 25.09 20.62
CA SER A 411 -45.79 26.34 19.87
C SER A 411 -45.30 27.58 20.63
N ALA A 412 -45.19 27.48 21.97
CA ALA A 412 -44.89 28.61 22.85
C ALA A 412 -43.72 28.36 23.83
N CYS A 413 -43.20 27.14 23.91
CA CYS A 413 -42.14 26.79 24.86
C CYS A 413 -40.75 27.31 24.45
N ASP A 414 -39.78 27.22 25.37
CA ASP A 414 -38.40 27.59 25.09
C ASP A 414 -37.78 26.67 24.02
N ALA A 415 -37.19 27.28 22.99
CA ALA A 415 -36.56 26.59 21.87
C ALA A 415 -35.54 25.53 22.29
N GLY A 416 -34.86 25.71 23.43
CA GLY A 416 -33.85 24.81 23.95
C GLY A 416 -34.41 23.55 24.63
N LEU A 417 -35.72 23.45 24.88
CA LEU A 417 -36.31 22.28 25.51
C LEU A 417 -36.17 21.04 24.62
N TRP A 418 -35.68 19.95 25.20
CA TRP A 418 -35.62 18.64 24.58
C TRP A 418 -37.03 18.10 24.36
N VAL A 419 -37.30 17.64 23.14
CA VAL A 419 -38.54 16.96 22.76
C VAL A 419 -38.29 15.49 22.46
N LEU A 420 -37.06 15.14 22.09
CA LEU A 420 -36.65 13.81 21.68
C LEU A 420 -35.18 13.58 22.05
N VAL A 421 -34.87 12.36 22.49
CA VAL A 421 -33.48 11.94 22.70
C VAL A 421 -33.27 10.57 22.05
N LEU A 422 -32.30 10.47 21.14
CA LEU A 422 -31.82 9.18 20.64
C LEU A 422 -30.95 8.53 21.73
N TRP A 423 -31.48 7.45 22.31
CA TRP A 423 -30.86 6.69 23.38
C TRP A 423 -31.11 5.20 23.11
N PRO A 424 -30.10 4.40 22.76
CA PRO A 424 -30.26 2.98 22.43
C PRO A 424 -31.12 2.22 23.45
N ASP A 425 -32.01 1.35 22.96
CA ASP A 425 -32.92 0.59 23.82
C ASP A 425 -32.13 -0.30 24.80
N PRO A 426 -32.25 -0.05 26.12
CA PRO A 426 -31.58 -0.85 27.13
C PRO A 426 -32.15 -2.28 27.26
N ASP A 427 -33.31 -2.57 26.67
CA ASP A 427 -33.90 -3.93 26.68
C ASP A 427 -33.47 -4.76 25.45
N GLY A 428 -33.24 -4.15 24.29
CA GLY A 428 -32.78 -4.82 23.05
C GLY A 428 -31.28 -5.06 22.93
N THR A 429 -30.44 -4.25 23.59
CA THR A 429 -28.98 -4.37 23.50
C THR A 429 -28.44 -5.48 24.42
N ALA A 430 -27.76 -6.49 23.86
CA ALA A 430 -27.16 -7.60 24.63
C ALA A 430 -25.96 -7.19 25.53
N GLY A 431 -25.75 -5.89 25.75
CA GLY A 431 -24.76 -5.35 26.67
C GLY A 431 -24.90 -3.82 26.84
N PRO A 432 -24.58 -3.27 28.03
CA PRO A 432 -24.75 -1.87 28.35
C PRO A 432 -23.58 -1.01 27.86
N SER A 433 -23.24 -1.06 26.56
CA SER A 433 -22.38 0.01 26.03
C SER A 433 -23.27 1.23 25.85
N ALA A 434 -23.34 2.06 26.89
CA ALA A 434 -23.88 3.41 26.79
C ALA A 434 -23.28 4.08 25.54
N PRO A 435 -24.09 4.83 24.77
CA PRO A 435 -23.58 5.45 23.56
C PRO A 435 -22.47 6.44 23.95
N SER A 436 -21.46 6.63 23.10
CA SER A 436 -20.40 7.60 23.38
C SER A 436 -20.91 9.05 23.31
N GLU A 437 -21.98 9.26 22.56
CA GLU A 437 -22.61 10.56 22.32
C GLU A 437 -24.12 10.37 22.24
N VAL A 438 -24.88 11.39 22.59
CA VAL A 438 -26.35 11.38 22.58
C VAL A 438 -26.83 12.48 21.64
N HIS A 439 -27.78 12.15 20.77
CA HIS A 439 -28.39 13.10 19.85
C HIS A 439 -29.74 13.56 20.40
N ILE A 440 -29.92 14.87 20.49
CA ILE A 440 -31.04 15.48 21.18
C ILE A 440 -31.77 16.41 20.22
N GLY A 441 -33.05 16.13 20.01
CA GLY A 441 -33.97 17.00 19.29
C GLY A 441 -34.57 18.06 20.20
N HIS A 442 -34.53 19.31 19.75
CA HIS A 442 -35.04 20.47 20.47
C HIS A 442 -36.38 20.95 19.91
N ALA A 443 -37.13 21.72 20.70
CA ALA A 443 -38.45 22.24 20.34
C ALA A 443 -38.43 23.18 19.12
N ASP A 444 -37.28 23.78 18.78
CA ASP A 444 -37.10 24.60 17.58
C ASP A 444 -36.76 23.79 16.31
N GLY A 445 -36.68 22.46 16.43
CA GLY A 445 -36.36 21.55 15.34
C GLY A 445 -34.87 21.33 15.14
N THR A 446 -34.00 21.98 15.91
CA THR A 446 -32.56 21.71 15.83
C THR A 446 -32.19 20.41 16.54
N VAL A 447 -31.07 19.82 16.12
CA VAL A 447 -30.47 18.66 16.79
C VAL A 447 -29.10 19.03 17.32
N THR A 448 -28.84 18.71 18.58
CA THR A 448 -27.51 18.81 19.18
C THR A 448 -26.96 17.43 19.51
N THR A 449 -25.63 17.32 19.50
CA THR A 449 -24.91 16.11 19.91
C THR A 449 -24.10 16.42 21.15
N ILE A 450 -24.31 15.66 22.22
CA ILE A 450 -23.65 15.84 23.51
C ILE A 450 -22.87 14.56 23.82
N PRO A 451 -21.55 14.64 24.12
CA PRO A 451 -20.80 13.50 24.64
C PRO A 451 -21.45 12.95 25.91
N ILE A 452 -21.48 11.63 26.08
CA ILE A 452 -22.21 10.98 27.18
C ILE A 452 -21.78 11.46 28.57
N GLU A 453 -20.49 11.79 28.73
CA GLU A 453 -19.93 12.35 29.97
C GLU A 453 -20.52 13.73 30.33
N ASN A 454 -21.06 14.46 29.35
CA ASN A 454 -21.69 15.77 29.53
C ASN A 454 -23.22 15.67 29.65
N LEU A 455 -23.81 14.47 29.51
CA LEU A 455 -25.25 14.31 29.64
C LEU A 455 -25.78 14.66 31.04
N PRO A 456 -25.16 14.22 32.17
CA PRO A 456 -25.68 14.55 33.50
C PRO A 456 -25.81 16.05 33.78
N PRO A 457 -24.80 16.92 33.53
CA PRO A 457 -24.97 18.36 33.71
C PRO A 457 -25.95 18.98 32.69
N ALA A 458 -26.01 18.45 31.46
CA ALA A 458 -26.98 18.90 30.46
C ALA A 458 -28.43 18.58 30.88
N LEU A 459 -28.67 17.41 31.47
CA LEU A 459 -29.97 17.01 32.01
C LEU A 459 -30.41 17.91 33.17
N VAL A 460 -29.49 18.31 34.05
CA VAL A 460 -29.78 19.27 35.12
C VAL A 460 -30.19 20.63 34.54
N ALA A 461 -29.47 21.13 33.54
CA ALA A 461 -29.82 22.38 32.87
C ALA A 461 -31.18 22.29 32.16
N GLN A 462 -31.45 21.17 31.49
CA GLN A 462 -32.72 20.89 30.85
C GLN A 462 -33.87 20.86 31.85
N ASN A 463 -33.68 20.23 33.02
CA ASN A 463 -34.70 20.20 34.07
C ASN A 463 -34.98 21.58 34.68
N ALA A 464 -34.01 22.49 34.68
CA ALA A 464 -34.24 23.87 35.05
C ALA A 464 -35.13 24.60 34.04
N LEU A 465 -34.90 24.39 32.72
CA LEU A 465 -35.76 24.92 31.66
C LEU A 465 -37.18 24.36 31.74
N ARG A 466 -37.32 23.05 31.97
CA ARG A 466 -38.64 22.40 32.15
C ARG A 466 -39.41 22.96 33.33
N THR A 467 -38.73 23.14 34.47
CA THR A 467 -39.35 23.75 35.66
C THR A 467 -39.83 25.17 35.36
N ALA A 468 -39.04 25.97 34.64
CA ALA A 468 -39.43 27.32 34.24
C ALA A 468 -40.64 27.34 33.29
N ALA A 469 -40.80 26.31 32.45
CA ALA A 469 -41.95 26.08 31.59
C ALA A 469 -43.15 25.43 32.30
N GLY A 470 -43.05 25.13 33.60
CA GLY A 470 -44.12 24.46 34.36
C GLY A 470 -44.23 22.95 34.10
N ALA A 471 -43.24 22.34 33.45
CA ALA A 471 -43.17 20.90 33.19
C ALA A 471 -42.35 20.16 34.27
N ALA A 472 -42.71 18.90 34.51
CA ALA A 472 -41.99 18.03 35.44
C ALA A 472 -40.55 17.74 34.95
N PRO A 473 -39.57 17.57 35.87
CA PRO A 473 -38.20 17.24 35.50
C PRO A 473 -38.10 15.84 34.87
N LEU A 474 -37.23 15.69 33.87
CA LEU A 474 -36.90 14.41 33.26
C LEU A 474 -36.08 13.53 34.22
N PRO A 475 -36.32 12.22 34.26
CA PRO A 475 -35.50 11.27 35.01
C PRO A 475 -34.18 11.00 34.27
N ASP A 476 -33.37 10.10 34.83
CA ASP A 476 -32.32 9.44 34.07
C ASP A 476 -32.93 8.73 32.85
N LEU A 477 -32.52 9.11 31.65
CA LEU A 477 -33.02 8.58 30.37
C LEU A 477 -32.78 7.06 30.26
N ALA A 478 -31.75 6.56 30.94
CA ALA A 478 -31.44 5.14 31.02
C ALA A 478 -32.45 4.34 31.85
N THR A 479 -33.39 4.99 32.56
CA THR A 479 -34.45 4.32 33.34
C THR A 479 -35.79 4.26 32.62
N VAL A 480 -35.97 5.04 31.55
CA VAL A 480 -37.19 5.01 30.74
C VAL A 480 -37.19 3.74 29.88
N ARG A 481 -38.24 2.92 30.00
CA ARG A 481 -38.41 1.64 29.28
C ARG A 481 -39.73 1.63 28.50
N HIS A 482 -39.88 0.71 27.55
CA HIS A 482 -41.12 0.60 26.76
C HIS A 482 -42.38 0.41 27.63
N GLY A 483 -42.31 -0.49 28.61
CA GLY A 483 -43.41 -0.77 29.55
C GLY A 483 -43.38 0.04 30.85
N ALA A 484 -42.39 0.92 31.02
CA ALA A 484 -42.25 1.76 32.21
C ALA A 484 -41.94 3.20 31.78
N PRO A 485 -42.95 3.95 31.30
CA PRO A 485 -42.80 5.37 31.04
C PRO A 485 -42.51 6.11 32.34
N ALA A 486 -41.82 7.24 32.22
CA ALA A 486 -41.54 8.10 33.35
C ALA A 486 -42.80 8.88 33.75
N THR A 487 -43.09 8.92 35.04
CA THR A 487 -44.14 9.71 35.67
C THR A 487 -43.55 10.52 36.85
N PRO A 488 -44.21 11.61 37.31
CA PRO A 488 -43.71 12.53 38.33
C PRO A 488 -43.35 11.92 39.69
#